data_AF-A0A9E0MLI5-F1
#
_entry.id   AF-A0A9E0MLI5-F1
#
_cell.length_a   1.000
_cell.length_b   1.000
_cell.length_c   1.000
_cell.angle_alpha   90.00
_cell.angle_beta   90.00
_cell.angle_gamma   90.00
#
_symmetry.space_group_name_H-M   'P 1'
#
loop_
_entity.id
_entity.type
_entity.pdbx_description
1 polymer ?
#
loop_
_entity_poly.entity_id
_entity_poly.type
_entity_poly.pdbx_seq_one_letter_code
_entity_poly.pdbx_strand_id
1 'polypeptide(L)'
;MGRALAAKVKAEGVATARDRERLREAAQLLVAGGAHREAGEAYRAVGDLAAAAAAFSDAGLIDKVEATLGEDEARAAREQSARAAFADYQLALSLGRRGEAKAALIASLTAEPSDDRQRLLDALSAELITGGRVELRPRGGDPVIVTARAVVGLGRDAVCELPLRTGGVSRRHAELEVSPEGFTVRDAGSRNGTLIGGLPVAGRVPLVERGAVALGEDCRLDYQVVDGALYLRVATGLDRGRQLVVTRPGVAVALAPAGLACQVRFVDGSPWLGRTDGPLTLGSTKIGAGQVQLIVGDVVTWDDVRIDVTA
;
A
#
# COMPACT_ATOMS: atom_id res chain seq x y z
N MET A 1 -44.16 -25.07 27.63
CA MET A 1 -43.44 -23.81 27.99
C MET A 1 -42.45 -23.39 26.90
N GLY A 2 -41.53 -24.28 26.45
CA GLY A 2 -40.54 -23.95 25.40
C GLY A 2 -41.09 -23.41 24.07
N ARG A 3 -42.15 -24.01 23.52
CA ARG A 3 -42.78 -23.53 22.25
C ARG A 3 -43.28 -22.07 22.33
N ALA A 4 -43.93 -21.71 23.43
CA ALA A 4 -44.46 -20.36 23.63
C ALA A 4 -43.33 -19.32 23.76
N LEU A 5 -42.24 -19.69 24.46
CA LEU A 5 -41.06 -18.82 24.59
C LEU A 5 -40.35 -18.63 23.25
N ALA A 6 -40.11 -19.71 22.50
CA ALA A 6 -39.48 -19.65 21.18
C ALA A 6 -40.30 -18.83 20.18
N ALA A 7 -41.63 -19.02 20.15
CA ALA A 7 -42.52 -18.25 19.28
C ALA A 7 -42.51 -16.76 19.63
N LYS A 8 -42.52 -16.41 20.92
CA LYS A 8 -42.44 -15.03 21.39
C LYS A 8 -41.13 -14.35 20.96
N VAL A 9 -39.99 -15.01 21.21
CA VAL A 9 -38.68 -14.45 20.85
C VAL A 9 -38.52 -14.30 19.33
N LYS A 10 -39.02 -15.26 18.54
CA LYS A 10 -39.03 -15.14 17.08
C LYS A 10 -39.91 -13.99 16.57
N ALA A 11 -41.07 -13.76 17.20
CA ALA A 11 -41.97 -12.66 16.84
C ALA A 11 -41.39 -11.27 17.20
N GLU A 12 -40.61 -11.18 18.27
CA GLU A 12 -39.90 -9.95 18.69
C GLU A 12 -38.64 -9.67 17.85
N GLY A 13 -38.14 -10.68 17.13
CA GLY A 13 -36.91 -10.62 16.34
C GLY A 13 -35.67 -10.99 17.15
N VAL A 14 -34.71 -11.65 16.52
CA VAL A 14 -33.46 -12.11 17.16
C VAL A 14 -32.31 -11.21 16.73
N ALA A 15 -32.26 -9.99 17.27
CA ALA A 15 -31.25 -9.01 16.89
C ALA A 15 -30.12 -8.90 17.91
N THR A 16 -30.44 -8.97 19.20
CA THR A 16 -29.48 -8.72 20.29
C THR A 16 -28.89 -10.01 20.86
N ALA A 17 -27.80 -9.87 21.61
CA ALA A 17 -27.22 -10.99 22.36
C ALA A 17 -28.22 -11.60 23.36
N ARG A 18 -29.05 -10.76 23.99
CA ARG A 18 -30.09 -11.17 24.93
C ARG A 18 -31.20 -11.97 24.25
N ASP A 19 -31.59 -11.60 23.03
CA ASP A 19 -32.60 -12.34 22.27
C ASP A 19 -32.08 -13.72 21.86
N ARG A 20 -30.80 -13.80 21.45
CA ARG A 20 -30.12 -15.07 21.16
C ARG A 20 -30.05 -15.97 22.40
N GLU A 21 -29.75 -15.41 23.56
CA GLU A 21 -29.71 -16.15 24.83
C GLU A 21 -31.09 -16.70 25.22
N ARG A 22 -32.13 -15.87 25.16
CA ARG A 22 -33.52 -16.33 25.40
C ARG A 22 -33.97 -17.41 24.42
N LEU A 23 -33.55 -17.33 23.16
CA LEU A 23 -33.86 -18.36 22.17
C LEU A 23 -33.10 -19.66 22.44
N ARG A 24 -31.86 -19.61 22.97
CA ARG A 24 -31.12 -20.79 23.46
C ARG A 24 -31.82 -21.43 24.65
N GLU A 25 -32.27 -20.65 25.62
CA GLU A 25 -33.04 -21.16 26.77
C GLU A 25 -34.34 -21.84 26.30
N ALA A 26 -35.05 -21.23 25.34
CA ALA A 26 -36.23 -21.82 24.74
C ALA A 26 -35.92 -23.16 24.03
N ALA A 27 -34.78 -23.24 23.32
CA ALA A 27 -34.32 -24.47 22.68
C ALA A 27 -34.05 -25.58 23.70
N GLN A 28 -33.39 -25.27 24.83
CA GLN A 28 -33.16 -26.24 25.92
C GLN A 28 -34.48 -26.78 26.49
N LEU A 29 -35.47 -25.90 26.71
CA LEU A 29 -36.81 -26.32 27.17
C LEU A 29 -37.55 -27.18 26.14
N LEU A 30 -37.30 -26.97 24.83
CA LEU A 30 -37.86 -27.80 23.76
C LEU A 30 -37.23 -29.19 23.76
N VAL A 31 -35.91 -29.30 23.93
CA VAL A 31 -35.22 -30.59 24.10
C VAL A 31 -35.78 -31.35 25.30
N ALA A 32 -35.88 -30.70 26.47
CA ALA A 32 -36.42 -31.33 27.67
C ALA A 32 -37.87 -31.79 27.52
N GLY A 33 -38.65 -31.14 26.64
CA GLY A 33 -40.03 -31.49 26.31
C GLY A 33 -40.18 -32.47 25.14
N GLY A 34 -39.10 -33.02 24.59
CA GLY A 34 -39.12 -33.96 23.45
C GLY A 34 -39.42 -33.31 22.09
N ALA A 35 -39.46 -31.98 22.02
CA ALA A 35 -39.73 -31.21 20.79
C ALA A 35 -38.42 -30.95 20.02
N HIS A 36 -37.73 -32.02 19.65
CA HIS A 36 -36.36 -31.99 19.10
C HIS A 36 -36.25 -31.26 17.76
N ARG A 37 -37.27 -31.35 16.89
CA ARG A 37 -37.31 -30.60 15.61
C ARG A 37 -37.28 -29.09 15.85
N GLU A 38 -38.17 -28.58 16.70
CA GLU A 38 -38.24 -27.15 17.01
C GLU A 38 -37.00 -26.67 17.78
N ALA A 39 -36.44 -27.53 18.64
CA ALA A 39 -35.18 -27.24 19.32
C ALA A 39 -34.03 -27.05 18.32
N GLY A 40 -33.88 -27.95 17.33
CA GLY A 40 -32.84 -27.84 16.31
C GLY A 40 -32.97 -26.56 15.47
N GLU A 41 -34.20 -26.17 15.10
CA GLU A 41 -34.43 -24.90 14.40
C GLU A 41 -34.08 -23.69 15.25
N ALA A 42 -34.35 -23.74 16.57
CA ALA A 42 -34.00 -22.67 17.49
C ALA A 42 -32.48 -22.55 17.69
N TYR A 43 -31.76 -23.67 17.86
CA TYR A 43 -30.30 -23.70 17.96
C TYR A 43 -29.62 -23.21 16.68
N ARG A 44 -30.09 -23.65 15.52
CA ARG A 44 -29.56 -23.19 14.23
C ARG A 44 -29.76 -21.68 14.04
N ALA A 45 -30.93 -21.15 14.44
CA ALA A 45 -31.22 -19.72 14.35
C ALA A 45 -30.30 -18.83 15.22
N VAL A 46 -29.67 -19.39 16.26
CA VAL A 46 -28.70 -18.69 17.12
C VAL A 46 -27.25 -19.06 16.81
N GLY A 47 -27.01 -19.78 15.71
CA GLY A 47 -25.68 -20.20 15.24
C GLY A 47 -25.04 -21.35 16.01
N ASP A 48 -25.78 -22.01 16.90
CA ASP A 48 -25.30 -23.19 17.63
C ASP A 48 -25.54 -24.46 16.80
N LEU A 49 -24.72 -24.63 15.77
CA LEU A 49 -24.89 -25.68 14.77
C LEU A 49 -24.66 -27.08 15.35
N ALA A 50 -23.77 -27.21 16.34
CA ALA A 50 -23.54 -28.47 17.04
C ALA A 50 -24.78 -28.93 17.83
N ALA A 51 -25.38 -28.03 18.63
CA ALA A 51 -26.61 -28.35 19.35
C ALA A 51 -27.80 -28.57 18.41
N ALA A 52 -27.84 -27.85 17.28
CA ALA A 52 -28.85 -28.04 16.25
C ALA A 52 -28.77 -29.42 15.58
N ALA A 53 -27.56 -29.85 15.19
CA ALA A 53 -27.33 -31.16 14.60
C ALA A 53 -27.71 -32.29 15.57
N ALA A 54 -27.35 -32.17 16.85
CA ALA A 54 -27.75 -33.13 17.89
C ALA A 54 -29.28 -33.22 18.02
N ALA A 55 -29.98 -32.08 18.10
CA ALA A 55 -31.43 -32.06 18.20
C ALA A 55 -32.12 -32.61 16.93
N PHE A 56 -31.59 -32.36 15.73
CA PHE A 56 -32.12 -32.96 14.50
C PHE A 56 -31.88 -34.48 14.45
N SER A 57 -30.75 -34.95 14.97
CA SER A 57 -30.44 -36.38 15.10
C SER A 57 -31.44 -37.07 16.03
N ASP A 58 -31.72 -36.50 17.20
CA ASP A 58 -32.74 -37.02 18.14
C ASP A 58 -34.14 -37.06 17.53
N ALA A 59 -34.43 -36.17 16.57
CA ALA A 59 -35.69 -36.13 15.83
C ALA A 59 -35.74 -37.10 14.62
N GLY A 60 -34.65 -37.83 14.32
CA GLY A 60 -34.53 -38.70 13.15
C GLY A 60 -34.49 -37.97 11.81
N LEU A 61 -34.10 -36.69 11.80
CA LEU A 61 -34.13 -35.82 10.62
C LEU A 61 -32.75 -35.79 9.94
N ILE A 62 -32.36 -36.88 9.28
CA ILE A 62 -31.03 -37.08 8.69
C ILE A 62 -30.66 -35.93 7.73
N ASP A 63 -31.53 -35.56 6.79
CA ASP A 63 -31.26 -34.47 5.84
C ASP A 63 -30.95 -33.13 6.54
N LYS A 64 -31.61 -32.87 7.68
CA LYS A 64 -31.35 -31.65 8.47
C LYS A 64 -30.03 -31.74 9.23
N VAL A 65 -29.63 -32.93 9.69
CA VAL A 65 -28.31 -33.14 10.31
C VAL A 65 -27.22 -32.87 9.29
N GLU A 66 -27.28 -33.51 8.12
CA GLU A 66 -26.29 -33.35 7.05
C GLU A 66 -26.16 -31.89 6.62
N ALA A 67 -27.28 -31.21 6.38
CA ALA A 67 -27.27 -29.79 6.03
C ALA A 67 -26.64 -28.91 7.12
N THR A 68 -26.93 -29.20 8.40
CA THR A 68 -26.40 -28.41 9.53
C THR A 68 -24.90 -28.64 9.74
N LEU A 69 -24.44 -29.88 9.60
CA LEU A 69 -23.02 -30.21 9.66
C LEU A 69 -22.26 -29.59 8.48
N GLY A 70 -22.81 -29.66 7.26
CA GLY A 70 -22.23 -29.00 6.10
C GLY A 70 -22.13 -27.47 6.26
N GLU A 71 -23.12 -26.83 6.90
CA GLU A 71 -23.07 -25.41 7.27
C GLU A 71 -21.94 -25.11 8.28
N ASP A 72 -21.74 -25.97 9.27
CA ASP A 72 -20.69 -25.79 10.29
C ASP A 72 -19.29 -26.00 9.70
N GLU A 73 -19.11 -27.03 8.86
CA GLU A 73 -17.88 -27.27 8.11
C GLU A 73 -17.55 -26.11 7.19
N ALA A 74 -18.53 -25.58 6.44
CA ALA A 74 -18.33 -24.43 5.59
C ALA A 74 -18.00 -23.15 6.38
N ARG A 75 -18.58 -22.97 7.58
CA ARG A 75 -18.20 -21.87 8.48
C ARG A 75 -16.78 -22.04 8.98
N ALA A 76 -16.41 -23.21 9.48
CA ALA A 76 -15.07 -23.50 9.98
C ALA A 76 -14.00 -23.34 8.89
N ALA A 77 -14.28 -23.78 7.67
CA ALA A 77 -13.39 -23.61 6.52
C ALA A 77 -13.17 -22.13 6.17
N ARG A 78 -14.22 -21.30 6.19
CA ARG A 78 -14.12 -19.84 6.00
C ARG A 78 -13.30 -19.18 7.09
N GLU A 79 -13.58 -19.50 8.36
CA GLU A 79 -12.82 -18.98 9.50
C GLU A 79 -11.33 -19.36 9.41
N GLN A 80 -11.02 -20.61 9.06
CA GLN A 80 -9.65 -21.09 8.89
C GLN A 80 -8.95 -20.37 7.73
N SER A 81 -9.61 -20.25 6.58
CA SER A 81 -9.10 -19.53 5.41
C SER A 81 -8.80 -18.07 5.76
N ALA A 82 -9.72 -17.39 6.46
CA ALA A 82 -9.54 -16.02 6.90
C ALA A 82 -8.35 -15.85 7.84
N ARG A 83 -8.14 -16.80 8.78
CA ARG A 83 -6.99 -16.80 9.71
C ARG A 83 -5.67 -17.04 8.98
N ALA A 84 -5.63 -17.99 8.05
CA ALA A 84 -4.45 -18.26 7.23
C ALA A 84 -4.04 -17.03 6.41
N ALA A 85 -4.99 -16.43 5.68
CA ALA A 85 -4.75 -15.22 4.90
C ALA A 85 -4.32 -14.03 5.78
N PHE A 86 -4.83 -13.93 7.01
CA PHE A 86 -4.37 -12.89 7.94
C PHE A 86 -2.93 -13.11 8.43
N ALA A 87 -2.52 -14.37 8.65
CA ALA A 87 -1.14 -14.70 8.96
C ALA A 87 -0.20 -14.36 7.79
N ASP A 88 -0.62 -14.63 6.55
CA ASP A 88 0.12 -14.25 5.34
C ASP A 88 0.27 -12.72 5.22
N TYR A 89 -0.78 -11.96 5.55
CA TYR A 89 -0.71 -10.50 5.65
C TYR A 89 0.37 -10.06 6.64
N GLN A 90 0.40 -10.62 7.85
CA GLN A 90 1.37 -10.24 8.88
C GLN A 90 2.81 -10.56 8.45
N LEU A 91 3.01 -11.73 7.84
CA LEU A 91 4.31 -12.14 7.31
C LEU A 91 4.77 -11.19 6.19
N ALA A 92 3.94 -10.98 5.18
CA ALA A 92 4.26 -10.10 4.05
C ALA A 92 4.54 -8.66 4.53
N LEU A 93 3.75 -8.16 5.49
CA LEU A 93 3.96 -6.84 6.09
C LEU A 93 5.33 -6.76 6.78
N SER A 94 5.70 -7.77 7.57
CA SER A 94 6.99 -7.80 8.28
C SER A 94 8.19 -7.82 7.31
N LEU A 95 8.02 -8.44 6.14
CA LEU A 95 9.04 -8.52 5.10
C LEU A 95 9.06 -7.28 4.17
N GLY A 96 8.21 -6.29 4.42
CA GLY A 96 8.10 -5.09 3.58
C GLY A 96 7.44 -5.33 2.21
N ARG A 97 6.68 -6.43 2.04
CA ARG A 97 5.98 -6.77 0.80
C ARG A 97 4.54 -6.26 0.84
N ARG A 98 4.37 -4.95 0.73
CA ARG A 98 3.10 -4.25 1.05
C ARG A 98 1.94 -4.64 0.11
N GLY A 99 2.23 -4.91 -1.16
CA GLY A 99 1.27 -5.39 -2.14
C GLY A 99 0.76 -6.80 -1.84
N GLU A 100 1.68 -7.72 -1.50
CA GLU A 100 1.33 -9.06 -1.02
C GLU A 100 0.50 -8.99 0.27
N ALA A 101 0.91 -8.13 1.22
CA ALA A 101 0.20 -7.92 2.46
C ALA A 101 -1.24 -7.43 2.23
N LYS A 102 -1.42 -6.45 1.33
CA LYS A 102 -2.74 -5.95 0.94
C LYS A 102 -3.61 -7.04 0.31
N ALA A 103 -3.05 -7.83 -0.60
CA ALA A 103 -3.77 -8.93 -1.25
C ALA A 103 -4.22 -10.00 -0.23
N ALA A 104 -3.34 -10.39 0.68
CA ALA A 104 -3.64 -11.35 1.75
C ALA A 104 -4.72 -10.82 2.71
N LEU A 105 -4.69 -9.52 3.03
CA LEU A 105 -5.71 -8.90 3.88
C LEU A 105 -7.08 -8.85 3.20
N ILE A 106 -7.13 -8.58 1.89
CA ILE A 106 -8.37 -8.68 1.09
C ILE A 106 -8.90 -10.13 1.09
N ALA A 107 -8.02 -11.12 0.91
CA ALA A 107 -8.42 -12.53 0.95
C ALA A 107 -9.00 -12.91 2.33
N SER A 108 -8.40 -12.41 3.42
CA SER A 108 -8.90 -12.62 4.78
C SER A 108 -10.31 -12.07 4.97
N LEU A 109 -10.57 -10.83 4.51
CA LEU A 109 -11.87 -10.17 4.59
C LEU A 109 -12.94 -10.83 3.69
N THR A 110 -12.52 -11.31 2.53
CA THR A 110 -13.39 -12.05 1.61
C THR A 110 -13.84 -13.37 2.23
N ALA A 111 -12.94 -14.06 2.93
CA ALA A 111 -13.24 -15.31 3.61
C ALA A 111 -14.14 -15.10 4.83
N GLU A 112 -13.83 -14.11 5.66
CA GLU A 112 -14.64 -13.74 6.84
C GLU A 112 -14.54 -12.23 7.12
N PRO A 113 -15.65 -11.47 7.02
CA PRO A 113 -15.67 -10.03 7.27
C PRO A 113 -15.22 -9.65 8.69
N SER A 114 -14.52 -8.53 8.81
CA SER A 114 -14.04 -8.02 10.10
C SER A 114 -13.75 -6.53 10.03
N ASP A 115 -14.42 -5.73 10.87
CA ASP A 115 -14.22 -4.27 10.93
C ASP A 115 -12.78 -3.90 11.27
N ASP A 116 -12.13 -4.65 12.18
CA ASP A 116 -10.74 -4.40 12.56
C ASP A 116 -9.79 -4.64 11.39
N ARG A 117 -9.98 -5.73 10.63
CA ARG A 117 -9.18 -6.00 9.43
C ARG A 117 -9.47 -5.01 8.30
N GLN A 118 -10.71 -4.51 8.19
CA GLN A 118 -11.06 -3.48 7.23
C GLN A 118 -10.31 -2.17 7.52
N ARG A 119 -10.25 -1.74 8.80
CA ARG A 119 -9.45 -0.57 9.19
C ARG A 119 -7.97 -0.72 8.86
N LEU A 120 -7.41 -1.92 9.03
CA LEU A 120 -6.03 -2.21 8.62
C LEU A 120 -5.83 -2.08 7.10
N LEU A 121 -6.80 -2.53 6.30
CA LEU A 121 -6.76 -2.43 4.84
C LEU A 121 -6.84 -0.98 4.36
N ASP A 122 -7.71 -0.20 4.98
CA ASP A 122 -7.88 1.22 4.68
C ASP A 122 -6.60 2.00 5.02
N ALA A 123 -6.02 1.76 6.20
CA ALA A 123 -4.75 2.36 6.62
C ALA A 123 -3.61 2.01 5.66
N LEU A 124 -3.39 0.72 5.39
CA LEU A 124 -2.35 0.29 4.46
C LEU A 124 -2.57 0.88 3.05
N SER A 125 -3.81 0.94 2.58
CA SER A 125 -4.13 1.49 1.27
C SER A 125 -3.86 2.99 1.16
N ALA A 126 -4.05 3.75 2.25
CA ALA A 126 -3.77 5.19 2.28
C ALA A 126 -2.27 5.50 2.27
N GLU A 127 -1.43 4.59 2.78
CA GLU A 127 0.02 4.77 2.86
C GLU A 127 0.75 4.27 1.60
N LEU A 128 0.10 3.45 0.77
CA LEU A 128 0.69 2.91 -0.46
C LEU A 128 1.07 4.02 -1.44
N ILE A 129 2.34 4.00 -1.85
CA ILE A 129 2.85 4.82 -2.95
C ILE A 129 2.63 4.08 -4.26
N THR A 130 1.78 4.61 -5.13
CA THR A 130 1.44 4.01 -6.44
C THR A 130 1.68 4.96 -7.62
N GLY A 131 2.08 6.20 -7.34
CA GLY A 131 2.18 7.27 -8.33
C GLY A 131 3.47 7.31 -9.15
N GLY A 132 4.34 6.30 -9.03
CA GLY A 132 5.63 6.27 -9.74
C GLY A 132 6.62 7.34 -9.28
N ARG A 133 6.46 7.86 -8.05
CA ARG A 133 7.32 8.87 -7.43
C ARG A 133 7.47 8.54 -5.94
N VAL A 134 8.66 8.74 -5.40
CA VAL A 134 8.94 8.68 -3.96
C VAL A 134 9.97 9.74 -3.59
N GLU A 135 9.84 10.35 -2.41
CA GLU A 135 10.85 11.25 -1.85
C GLU A 135 11.53 10.58 -0.65
N LEU A 136 12.85 10.40 -0.76
CA LEU A 136 13.71 9.82 0.26
C LEU A 136 14.42 10.95 1.00
N ARG A 137 14.24 11.01 2.32
CA ARG A 137 14.81 12.07 3.16
C ARG A 137 15.89 11.47 4.08
N PRO A 138 17.15 11.42 3.64
CA PRO A 138 18.24 10.98 4.51
C PRO A 138 18.46 11.97 5.64
N ARG A 139 18.65 11.47 6.87
CA ARG A 139 18.98 12.30 8.02
C ARG A 139 20.34 12.96 7.83
N GLY A 140 20.37 14.29 7.84
CA GLY A 140 21.61 15.07 7.67
C GLY A 140 22.09 15.19 6.21
N GLY A 141 21.29 14.76 5.23
CA GLY A 141 21.57 14.90 3.80
C GLY A 141 20.49 15.66 3.04
N ASP A 142 20.73 15.88 1.75
CA ASP A 142 19.77 16.51 0.84
C ASP A 142 18.64 15.51 0.47
N PRO A 143 17.38 15.94 0.37
CA PRO A 143 16.29 15.09 -0.12
C PRO A 143 16.52 14.60 -1.55
N VAL A 144 16.21 13.33 -1.79
CA VAL A 144 16.31 12.67 -3.11
C VAL A 144 14.92 12.24 -3.56
N ILE A 145 14.41 12.89 -4.59
CA ILE A 145 13.15 12.49 -5.24
C ILE A 145 13.51 11.49 -6.34
N VAL A 146 12.84 10.34 -6.37
CA VAL A 146 12.99 9.35 -7.44
C VAL A 146 11.66 9.21 -8.16
N THR A 147 11.66 9.26 -9.49
CA THR A 147 10.44 9.13 -10.30
C THR A 147 10.67 8.24 -11.52
N ALA A 148 9.64 7.48 -11.87
CA ALA A 148 9.55 6.66 -13.08
C ALA A 148 8.44 7.14 -14.03
N ARG A 149 7.97 8.38 -13.86
CA ARG A 149 6.95 8.99 -14.73
C ARG A 149 7.52 9.30 -16.11
N ALA A 150 6.69 9.12 -17.14
CA ALA A 150 7.06 9.40 -18.53
C ALA A 150 7.26 10.92 -18.79
N VAL A 151 6.53 11.76 -18.07
CA VAL A 151 6.63 13.22 -18.10
C VAL A 151 6.90 13.71 -16.69
N VAL A 152 7.92 14.54 -16.53
CA VAL A 152 8.38 15.04 -15.22
C VAL A 152 8.44 16.56 -15.28
N GLY A 153 7.57 17.22 -14.53
CA GLY A 153 7.49 18.67 -14.43
C GLY A 153 8.56 19.23 -13.49
N LEU A 154 9.20 20.31 -13.93
CA LEU A 154 10.09 21.14 -13.14
C LEU A 154 9.47 22.53 -13.03
N GLY A 155 9.30 23.04 -11.82
CA GLY A 155 8.66 24.34 -11.65
C GLY A 155 8.33 24.68 -10.22
N ARG A 156 7.72 25.84 -10.00
CA ARG A 156 7.36 26.33 -8.67
C ARG A 156 6.10 25.70 -8.11
N ASP A 157 5.26 25.12 -8.97
CA ASP A 157 4.03 24.47 -8.52
C ASP A 157 4.34 23.22 -7.70
N ALA A 158 3.59 22.99 -6.63
CA ALA A 158 3.79 21.83 -5.76
C ALA A 158 3.42 20.51 -6.45
N VAL A 159 2.67 20.58 -7.55
CA VAL A 159 2.31 19.42 -8.39
C VAL A 159 3.45 18.96 -9.31
N CYS A 160 4.50 19.77 -9.48
CA CYS A 160 5.69 19.36 -10.24
C CYS A 160 6.46 18.29 -9.46
N GLU A 161 7.03 17.32 -10.18
CA GLU A 161 7.86 16.28 -9.57
C GLU A 161 9.08 16.86 -8.85
N LEU A 162 9.69 17.93 -9.40
CA LEU A 162 10.67 18.76 -8.71
C LEU A 162 10.10 20.17 -8.46
N PRO A 163 9.51 20.40 -7.28
CA PRO A 163 9.01 21.71 -6.90
C PRO A 163 10.15 22.62 -6.42
N LEU A 164 10.21 23.82 -7.00
CA LEU A 164 11.29 24.82 -6.83
C LEU A 164 10.74 26.14 -6.29
N ARG A 165 11.11 26.50 -5.07
CA ARG A 165 10.67 27.69 -4.32
C ARG A 165 11.47 28.92 -4.72
N THR A 166 11.31 29.38 -5.95
CA THR A 166 11.98 30.60 -6.44
C THR A 166 11.09 31.44 -7.36
N GLY A 167 11.16 32.76 -7.20
CA GLY A 167 10.31 33.72 -7.94
C GLY A 167 10.59 33.75 -9.44
N GLY A 168 11.84 33.50 -9.84
CA GLY A 168 12.26 33.46 -11.26
C GLY A 168 11.80 32.20 -12.02
N VAL A 169 11.19 31.23 -11.34
CA VAL A 169 10.71 29.98 -11.93
C VAL A 169 9.18 29.99 -12.06
N SER A 170 8.69 29.78 -13.29
CA SER A 170 7.28 29.55 -13.59
C SER A 170 6.69 28.35 -12.83
N ARG A 171 5.37 28.36 -12.62
CA ARG A 171 4.63 27.26 -11.97
C ARG A 171 4.95 25.91 -12.61
N ARG A 172 4.81 25.82 -13.93
CA ARG A 172 5.34 24.74 -14.77
C ARG A 172 6.34 25.39 -15.70
N HIS A 173 7.63 25.16 -15.49
CA HIS A 173 8.70 25.90 -16.17
C HIS A 173 9.29 25.08 -17.31
N ALA A 174 9.69 23.87 -17.00
CA ALA A 174 10.23 22.92 -17.96
C ALA A 174 9.62 21.55 -17.70
N GLU A 175 9.65 20.71 -18.72
CA GLU A 175 9.26 19.32 -18.63
C GLU A 175 10.39 18.44 -19.15
N LEU A 176 10.65 17.35 -18.42
CA LEU A 176 11.46 16.26 -18.91
C LEU A 176 10.55 15.20 -19.49
N GLU A 177 10.95 14.62 -20.61
CA GLU A 177 10.32 13.44 -21.17
C GLU A 177 11.28 12.26 -21.18
N VAL A 178 10.76 11.12 -20.75
CA VAL A 178 11.47 9.86 -20.62
C VAL A 178 11.05 8.94 -21.75
N SER A 179 12.01 8.49 -22.55
CA SER A 179 11.77 7.54 -23.64
C SER A 179 12.81 6.40 -23.59
N PRO A 180 12.64 5.34 -24.39
CA PRO A 180 13.66 4.31 -24.54
C PRO A 180 15.01 4.87 -24.99
N GLU A 181 15.00 5.93 -25.82
CA GLU A 181 16.19 6.55 -26.41
C GLU A 181 16.95 7.46 -25.42
N GLY A 182 16.31 7.91 -24.34
CA GLY A 182 16.97 8.73 -23.33
C GLY A 182 16.03 9.71 -22.65
N PHE A 183 16.58 10.88 -22.33
CA PHE A 183 15.86 11.96 -21.65
C PHE A 183 15.93 13.22 -22.51
N THR A 184 14.81 13.91 -22.62
CA THR A 184 14.77 15.23 -23.26
C THR A 184 14.19 16.25 -22.30
N VAL A 185 14.60 17.50 -22.44
CA VAL A 185 13.98 18.64 -21.74
C VAL A 185 13.36 19.58 -22.75
N ARG A 186 12.25 20.19 -22.38
CA ARG A 186 11.63 21.29 -23.12
C ARG A 186 11.18 22.40 -22.18
N ASP A 187 11.19 23.62 -22.69
CA ASP A 187 10.52 24.74 -22.02
C ASP A 187 8.99 24.55 -22.10
N ALA A 188 8.29 24.82 -21.00
CA ALA A 188 6.84 24.65 -20.86
C ALA A 188 6.06 25.97 -21.00
N GLY A 189 6.58 26.92 -21.78
CA GLY A 189 6.03 28.27 -21.89
C GLY A 189 6.38 29.12 -20.68
N SER A 190 7.63 28.99 -20.21
CA SER A 190 8.11 29.73 -19.05
C SER A 190 8.24 31.23 -19.35
N ARG A 191 8.23 32.07 -18.30
CA ARG A 191 8.36 33.53 -18.46
C ARG A 191 9.77 33.94 -18.85
N ASN A 192 10.77 33.29 -18.26
CA ASN A 192 12.17 33.69 -18.34
C ASN A 192 13.01 32.76 -19.23
N GLY A 193 12.40 31.71 -19.77
CA GLY A 193 13.05 30.72 -20.62
C GLY A 193 13.84 29.65 -19.85
N THR A 194 14.04 28.53 -20.53
CA THR A 194 14.92 27.44 -20.13
C THR A 194 16.20 27.49 -20.96
N LEU A 195 17.37 27.44 -20.31
CA LEU A 195 18.67 27.45 -20.96
C LEU A 195 19.42 26.13 -20.74
N ILE A 196 20.18 25.66 -21.72
CA ILE A 196 21.13 24.54 -21.59
C ILE A 196 22.49 25.02 -22.05
N GLY A 197 23.50 24.92 -21.19
CA GLY A 197 24.84 25.44 -21.50
C GLY A 197 24.85 26.93 -21.86
N GLY A 198 23.89 27.72 -21.33
CA GLY A 198 23.73 29.14 -21.62
C GLY A 198 22.92 29.46 -22.89
N LEU A 199 22.51 28.46 -23.67
CA LEU A 199 21.72 28.65 -24.89
C LEU A 199 20.23 28.37 -24.62
N PRO A 200 19.30 29.18 -25.17
CA PRO A 200 17.88 28.96 -25.01
C PRO A 200 17.42 27.67 -25.68
N VAL A 201 16.57 26.92 -24.97
CA VAL A 201 15.96 25.69 -25.47
C VAL A 201 14.86 26.03 -26.47
N ALA A 202 14.99 25.51 -27.69
CA ALA A 202 13.94 25.51 -28.70
C ALA A 202 13.43 24.08 -28.92
N GLY A 203 12.15 23.84 -28.64
CA GLY A 203 11.57 22.50 -28.74
C GLY A 203 12.14 21.52 -27.69
N ARG A 204 12.44 20.29 -28.12
CA ARG A 204 12.97 19.22 -27.28
C ARG A 204 14.47 19.12 -27.45
N VAL A 205 15.21 19.20 -26.36
CA VAL A 205 16.67 19.04 -26.37
C VAL A 205 17.07 17.79 -25.58
N PRO A 206 17.81 16.85 -26.19
CA PRO A 206 18.35 15.69 -25.48
C PRO A 206 19.30 16.08 -24.34
N LEU A 207 19.16 15.41 -23.20
CA LEU A 207 20.10 15.48 -22.08
C LEU A 207 21.04 14.27 -22.18
N VAL A 208 22.32 14.52 -22.44
CA VAL A 208 23.33 13.49 -22.73
C VAL A 208 24.52 13.66 -21.78
N GLU A 209 25.03 12.55 -21.25
CA GLU A 209 26.19 12.47 -20.35
C GLU A 209 26.13 13.36 -19.10
N ARG A 210 26.41 14.67 -19.24
CA ARG A 210 26.34 15.66 -18.16
C ARG A 210 26.17 17.07 -18.71
N GLY A 211 25.59 17.95 -17.90
CA GLY A 211 25.49 19.36 -18.25
C GLY A 211 24.77 20.17 -17.18
N ALA A 212 24.27 21.34 -17.58
CA ALA A 212 23.47 22.19 -16.72
C ALA A 212 22.25 22.74 -17.46
N VAL A 213 21.11 22.74 -16.78
CA VAL A 213 19.85 23.37 -17.19
C VAL A 213 19.62 24.58 -16.29
N ALA A 214 19.44 25.77 -16.86
CA ALA A 214 19.00 26.95 -16.11
C ALA A 214 17.49 27.18 -16.34
N LEU A 215 16.76 27.41 -15.27
CA LEU A 215 15.34 27.74 -15.25
C LEU A 215 15.20 29.19 -14.80
N GLY A 216 15.00 30.10 -15.75
CA GLY A 216 15.12 31.54 -15.49
C GLY A 216 16.51 31.96 -15.02
N GLU A 217 16.58 33.03 -14.23
CA GLU A 217 17.85 33.70 -13.89
C GLU A 217 18.58 33.06 -12.69
N ASP A 218 17.83 32.55 -11.71
CA ASP A 218 18.39 32.21 -10.38
C ASP A 218 18.44 30.70 -10.08
N CYS A 219 17.92 29.85 -10.96
CA CYS A 219 17.81 28.41 -10.71
C CYS A 219 18.60 27.62 -11.75
N ARG A 220 19.73 27.05 -11.34
CA ARG A 220 20.53 26.12 -12.14
C ARG A 220 20.41 24.71 -11.58
N LEU A 221 20.18 23.75 -12.46
CA LEU A 221 20.20 22.32 -12.19
C LEU A 221 21.42 21.74 -12.90
N ASP A 222 22.33 21.13 -12.15
CA ASP A 222 23.41 20.33 -12.74
C ASP A 222 22.85 18.92 -12.96
N TYR A 223 23.10 18.33 -14.13
CA TYR A 223 22.59 17.00 -14.46
C TYR A 223 23.68 16.05 -14.94
N GLN A 224 23.44 14.76 -14.77
CA GLN A 224 24.22 13.68 -15.37
C GLN A 224 23.33 12.48 -15.70
N VAL A 225 23.66 11.77 -16.78
CA VAL A 225 23.02 10.53 -17.19
C VAL A 225 23.99 9.39 -16.90
N VAL A 226 23.62 8.49 -16.00
CA VAL A 226 24.44 7.34 -15.58
C VAL A 226 23.57 6.10 -15.61
N ASP A 227 24.04 5.03 -16.26
CA ASP A 227 23.37 3.73 -16.35
C ASP A 227 21.88 3.82 -16.75
N GLY A 228 21.57 4.73 -17.68
CA GLY A 228 20.22 4.90 -18.20
C GLY A 228 19.24 5.66 -17.28
N ALA A 229 19.73 6.27 -16.20
CA ALA A 229 18.98 7.17 -15.33
C ALA A 229 19.53 8.60 -15.39
N LEU A 230 18.65 9.59 -15.23
CA LEU A 230 19.00 11.01 -15.20
C LEU A 230 18.99 11.51 -13.75
N TYR A 231 20.12 12.02 -13.30
CA TYR A 231 20.30 12.64 -11.99
C TYR A 231 20.37 14.14 -12.18
N LEU A 232 19.49 14.88 -11.52
CA LEU A 232 19.54 16.34 -11.44
C LEU A 232 19.78 16.77 -10.00
N ARG A 233 20.61 17.79 -9.82
CA ARG A 233 20.83 18.45 -8.53
C ARG A 233 20.66 19.95 -8.68
N VAL A 234 19.85 20.53 -7.79
CA VAL A 234 19.69 21.98 -7.72
C VAL A 234 21.00 22.60 -7.23
N ALA A 235 21.66 23.37 -8.09
CA ALA A 235 22.98 23.97 -7.83
C ALA A 235 22.89 25.35 -7.18
N THR A 236 21.82 26.11 -7.46
CA THR A 236 21.62 27.48 -6.99
C THR A 236 20.21 27.72 -6.43
N GLY A 237 20.04 28.81 -5.69
CA GLY A 237 18.75 29.23 -5.14
C GLY A 237 18.40 28.55 -3.81
N LEU A 238 17.15 28.75 -3.37
CA LEU A 238 16.65 28.34 -2.05
C LEU A 238 16.55 26.81 -1.87
N ASP A 239 16.43 26.05 -2.95
CA ASP A 239 16.37 24.59 -2.93
C ASP A 239 17.70 23.93 -3.28
N ARG A 240 18.82 24.67 -3.21
CA ARG A 240 20.16 24.14 -3.43
C ARG A 240 20.37 22.85 -2.63
N GLY A 241 20.91 21.83 -3.30
CA GLY A 241 21.14 20.51 -2.73
C GLY A 241 20.06 19.50 -3.11
N ARG A 242 18.80 19.91 -3.28
CA ARG A 242 17.69 19.01 -3.63
C ARG A 242 17.98 18.24 -4.92
N GLN A 243 17.64 16.95 -4.92
CA GLN A 243 17.97 16.04 -6.02
C GLN A 243 16.71 15.42 -6.63
N LEU A 244 16.74 15.19 -7.94
CA LEU A 244 15.73 14.46 -8.69
C LEU A 244 16.43 13.37 -9.51
N VAL A 245 16.01 12.13 -9.33
CA VAL A 245 16.46 10.97 -10.11
C VAL A 245 15.29 10.49 -10.96
N VAL A 246 15.47 10.52 -12.27
CA VAL A 246 14.47 10.10 -13.25
C VAL A 246 14.91 8.78 -13.86
N THR A 247 14.05 7.77 -13.77
CA THR A 247 14.27 6.42 -14.30
C THR A 247 13.06 5.96 -15.13
N ARG A 248 13.09 4.72 -15.61
CA ARG A 248 11.98 4.06 -16.30
C ARG A 248 11.29 3.05 -15.39
N PRO A 249 9.98 2.78 -15.58
CA PRO A 249 9.31 1.68 -14.88
C PRO A 249 10.05 0.35 -15.09
N GLY A 250 10.12 -0.47 -14.04
CA GLY A 250 10.77 -1.79 -14.05
C GLY A 250 12.30 -1.77 -13.95
N VAL A 251 12.95 -0.62 -14.20
CA VAL A 251 14.42 -0.51 -14.15
C VAL A 251 14.87 -0.17 -12.73
N ALA A 252 15.79 -0.98 -12.18
CA ALA A 252 16.45 -0.67 -10.92
C ALA A 252 17.55 0.39 -11.18
N VAL A 253 17.49 1.50 -10.44
CA VAL A 253 18.46 2.59 -10.50
C VAL A 253 19.24 2.67 -9.20
N ALA A 254 20.57 2.70 -9.29
CA ALA A 254 21.44 2.93 -8.14
C ALA A 254 21.38 4.40 -7.70
N LEU A 255 21.23 4.67 -6.41
CA LEU A 255 21.22 6.03 -5.87
C LEU A 255 22.61 6.50 -5.38
N ALA A 256 23.66 5.72 -5.64
CA ALA A 256 25.03 6.09 -5.27
C ALA A 256 25.46 7.44 -5.87
N PRO A 257 25.13 7.80 -7.14
CA PRO A 257 25.41 9.14 -7.66
C PRO A 257 24.65 10.27 -6.95
N ALA A 258 23.56 9.95 -6.24
CA ALA A 258 22.81 10.88 -5.40
C ALA A 258 23.24 10.84 -3.92
N GLY A 259 24.29 10.07 -3.58
CA GLY A 259 24.83 9.95 -2.23
C GLY A 259 24.16 8.91 -1.35
N LEU A 260 23.35 8.00 -1.91
CA LEU A 260 22.66 6.94 -1.15
C LEU A 260 23.11 5.54 -1.60
N ALA A 261 23.60 4.73 -0.67
CA ALA A 261 24.05 3.36 -0.93
C ALA A 261 22.88 2.34 -1.01
N CYS A 262 21.94 2.61 -1.91
CA CYS A 262 20.78 1.78 -2.20
C CYS A 262 20.39 1.88 -3.68
N GLN A 263 19.44 1.05 -4.08
CA GLN A 263 18.80 1.07 -5.38
C GLN A 263 17.29 1.19 -5.23
N VAL A 264 16.64 1.85 -6.20
CA VAL A 264 15.18 1.97 -6.28
C VAL A 264 14.70 1.44 -7.61
N ARG A 265 13.60 0.70 -7.61
CA ARG A 265 12.89 0.23 -8.80
C ARG A 265 11.41 0.51 -8.64
N PHE A 266 10.74 0.93 -9.71
CA PHE A 266 9.28 1.04 -9.70
C PHE A 266 8.63 -0.18 -10.37
N VAL A 267 7.70 -0.83 -9.68
CA VAL A 267 6.87 -1.92 -10.22
C VAL A 267 5.42 -1.51 -10.07
N ASP A 268 4.68 -1.37 -11.18
CA ASP A 268 3.30 -0.87 -11.20
C ASP A 268 3.12 0.44 -10.40
N GLY A 269 4.08 1.35 -10.58
CA GLY A 269 4.10 2.65 -9.88
C GLY A 269 4.54 2.59 -8.41
N SER A 270 4.74 1.39 -7.85
CA SER A 270 5.20 1.20 -6.47
C SER A 270 6.72 1.23 -6.36
N PRO A 271 7.30 2.05 -5.46
CA PRO A 271 8.74 2.08 -5.23
C PRO A 271 9.20 0.88 -4.40
N TRP A 272 10.19 0.16 -4.91
CA TRP A 272 10.91 -0.90 -4.22
C TRP A 272 12.34 -0.45 -3.97
N LEU A 273 12.74 -0.43 -2.70
CA LEU A 273 14.10 -0.10 -2.27
C LEU A 273 14.85 -1.37 -1.89
N GLY A 274 16.05 -1.52 -2.43
CA GLY A 274 16.99 -2.56 -2.03
C GLY A 274 18.34 -1.95 -1.67
N ARG A 275 19.12 -2.63 -0.84
CA ARG A 275 20.55 -2.32 -0.73
C ARG A 275 21.31 -2.91 -1.91
N THR A 276 22.39 -2.22 -2.29
CA THR A 276 23.40 -2.81 -3.17
C THR A 276 24.15 -3.91 -2.42
N ASP A 277 24.48 -3.65 -1.15
CA ASP A 277 25.22 -4.55 -0.29
C ASP A 277 24.62 -4.58 1.13
N GLY A 278 24.50 -5.79 1.70
CA GLY A 278 24.12 -5.98 3.09
C GLY A 278 22.65 -5.75 3.43
N PRO A 279 22.29 -5.92 4.71
CA PRO A 279 20.92 -5.80 5.18
C PRO A 279 20.46 -4.35 5.32
N LEU A 280 19.14 -4.17 5.33
CA LEU A 280 18.48 -2.94 5.80
C LEU A 280 17.52 -3.28 6.94
N THR A 281 17.06 -2.28 7.65
CA THR A 281 16.01 -2.39 8.66
C THR A 281 14.84 -1.51 8.25
N LEU A 282 13.63 -2.06 8.29
CA LEU A 282 12.37 -1.37 8.05
C LEU A 282 11.65 -1.21 9.40
N GLY A 283 11.62 0.01 9.92
CA GLY A 283 11.17 0.24 11.30
C GLY A 283 12.05 -0.51 12.30
N SER A 284 11.51 -1.57 12.91
CA SER A 284 12.22 -2.46 13.84
C SER A 284 12.65 -3.79 13.21
N THR A 285 12.25 -4.09 11.97
CA THR A 285 12.47 -5.39 11.35
C THR A 285 13.71 -5.39 10.46
N LYS A 286 14.66 -6.29 10.72
CA LYS A 286 15.84 -6.49 9.87
C LYS A 286 15.51 -7.32 8.64
N ILE A 287 15.81 -6.78 7.47
CA ILE A 287 15.66 -7.43 6.15
C ILE A 287 17.06 -7.81 5.66
N GLY A 288 17.30 -9.13 5.55
CA GLY A 288 18.63 -9.71 5.28
C GLY A 288 19.17 -9.40 3.88
N ALA A 289 18.71 -10.12 2.87
CA ALA A 289 19.02 -9.88 1.47
C ALA A 289 17.68 -9.76 0.73
N GLY A 290 17.21 -8.54 0.50
CA GLY A 290 15.88 -8.31 -0.04
C GLY A 290 15.61 -6.87 -0.40
N GLN A 291 14.46 -6.67 -1.03
CA GLN A 291 13.89 -5.36 -1.32
C GLN A 291 12.63 -5.17 -0.48
N VAL A 292 12.34 -3.93 -0.13
CA VAL A 292 11.11 -3.53 0.56
C VAL A 292 10.32 -2.60 -0.35
N GLN A 293 9.01 -2.84 -0.44
CA GLN A 293 8.09 -1.92 -1.08
C GLN A 293 7.82 -0.78 -0.10
N LEU A 294 8.18 0.44 -0.50
CA LEU A 294 8.06 1.60 0.38
C LEU A 294 6.60 2.11 0.41
N ILE A 295 6.18 2.52 1.60
CA ILE A 295 4.96 3.28 1.85
C ILE A 295 5.31 4.63 2.47
N VAL A 296 4.36 5.57 2.45
CA VAL A 296 4.50 6.86 3.13
C VAL A 296 4.67 6.62 4.63
N GLY A 297 5.64 7.29 5.24
CA GLY A 297 5.90 7.16 6.68
C GLY A 297 6.85 6.02 7.05
N ASP A 298 7.28 5.19 6.08
CA ASP A 298 8.33 4.21 6.33
C ASP A 298 9.62 4.91 6.78
N VAL A 299 10.33 4.21 7.67
CA VAL A 299 11.69 4.57 8.09
C VAL A 299 12.59 3.40 7.74
N VAL A 300 13.53 3.65 6.84
CA VAL A 300 14.53 2.66 6.42
C VAL A 300 15.87 3.04 7.00
N THR A 301 16.55 2.09 7.63
CA THR A 301 17.88 2.31 8.20
C THR A 301 18.86 1.21 7.77
N TRP A 302 20.13 1.59 7.68
CA TRP A 302 21.25 0.67 7.52
C TRP A 302 22.53 1.40 7.90
N ASP A 303 23.50 0.70 8.50
CA ASP A 303 24.72 1.33 9.02
C ASP A 303 24.35 2.58 9.86
N ASP A 304 24.90 3.75 9.55
CA ASP A 304 24.54 5.05 10.17
C ASP A 304 23.50 5.85 9.36
N VAL A 305 22.98 5.29 8.27
CA VAL A 305 21.99 5.93 7.41
C VAL A 305 20.59 5.71 7.95
N ARG A 306 19.82 6.79 8.04
CA ARG A 306 18.38 6.78 8.27
C ARG A 306 17.70 7.57 7.17
N ILE A 307 16.67 6.98 6.56
CA ILE A 307 15.84 7.59 5.53
C ILE A 307 14.39 7.56 5.98
N ASP A 308 13.77 8.73 6.05
CA ASP A 308 12.33 8.86 6.20
C ASP A 308 11.70 8.95 4.80
N VAL A 309 10.65 8.17 4.56
CA VAL A 309 9.98 8.06 3.25
C VAL A 309 8.74 8.95 3.19
N THR A 310 8.65 9.78 2.16
CA THR A 310 7.49 10.65 1.89
C THR A 310 7.00 10.51 0.44
N ALA A 311 5.74 10.89 0.20
CA ALA A 311 5.10 10.84 -1.13
C ALA A 311 5.67 11.88 -2.11
#